data_AF-A0A5D0HV94-F1
#
_entry.id   AF-A0A5D0HV94-F1
#
_cell.length_a   1.000
_cell.length_b   1.000
_cell.length_c   1.000
_cell.angle_alpha   90.00
_cell.angle_beta   90.00
_cell.angle_gamma   90.00
#
_symmetry.space_group_name_H-M   'P 1'
#
loop_
_entity.id
_entity.type
_entity.pdbx_description
1 polymer ?
#
loop_
_entity_poly.entity_id
_entity_poly.type
_entity_poly.pdbx_seq_one_letter_code
_entity_poly.pdbx_strand_id
1 'polypeptide(L)' 'HLSKGLSYNAIADNLILSTGTVRKHIENIYKKLQVHNKLEAVQKAKKNNLI' A
#
# COMPACT_ATOMS: atom_id res chain seq x y z
N HIS A 1 -13.41 7.66 11.32
CA HIS A 1 -12.16 7.46 12.10
C HIS A 1 -11.07 6.62 11.39
N LEU A 2 -11.15 6.35 10.08
CA LEU A 2 -10.15 5.56 9.33
C LEU A 2 -9.11 6.42 8.58
N SER A 3 -9.04 7.71 8.90
CA SER A 3 -8.04 8.67 8.38
C SER A 3 -6.71 8.60 9.15
N LYS A 4 -6.34 7.45 9.73
CA LYS A 4 -5.03 7.33 10.35
C LYS A 4 -4.06 6.95 9.25
N GLY A 5 -3.51 7.98 8.60
CA GLY A 5 -2.41 7.88 7.66
C GLY A 5 -1.23 7.20 8.33
N LEU A 6 -1.25 5.87 8.37
CA LEU A 6 -0.09 5.07 8.68
C LEU A 6 0.86 5.30 7.52
N SER A 7 1.82 6.20 7.74
CA SER A 7 2.96 6.39 6.86
C SER A 7 3.56 5.03 6.54
N TYR A 8 4.14 4.87 5.35
CA TYR A 8 4.74 3.60 4.92
C TYR A 8 5.67 2.97 5.97
N ASN A 9 6.33 3.80 6.78
CA ASN A 9 7.16 3.40 7.91
C ASN A 9 6.36 2.73 9.02
N ALA A 10 5.18 3.23 9.36
CA ALA A 10 4.32 2.62 10.37
C ALA A 10 3.77 1.27 9.90
N ILE A 11 3.53 1.09 8.60
CA ILE A 11 3.17 -0.22 8.01
C ILE A 11 4.37 -1.18 8.07
N ALA A 12 5.58 -0.69 7.79
CA ALA A 12 6.82 -1.45 7.93
C ALA A 12 7.05 -1.92 9.37
N ASP A 13 6.91 -1.00 10.33
CA ASP A 13 7.07 -1.28 11.75
C ASP A 13 5.97 -2.20 12.30
N ASN A 14 4.72 -2.04 11.85
CA ASN A 14 3.61 -2.94 12.24
C ASN A 14 3.77 -4.35 11.69
N LEU A 15 4.37 -4.50 10.50
CA LEU A 15 4.59 -5.80 9.87
C LEU A 15 5.94 -6.43 10.24
N ILE A 16 6.80 -5.72 11.00
CA ILE A 16 8.17 -6.13 11.34
C ILE A 16 8.97 -6.44 10.05
N LEU A 17 8.78 -5.62 9.02
CA LEU A 17 9.39 -5.79 7.70
C LEU A 17 10.43 -4.72 7.43
N SER A 18 11.55 -5.11 6.81
CA SER A 18 12.54 -4.13 6.33
C SER A 18 11.91 -3.19 5.28
N THR A 19 12.39 -1.96 5.21
CA THR A 19 11.91 -0.97 4.22
C THR A 19 12.07 -1.46 2.77
N GLY A 20 13.11 -2.25 2.50
CA GLY A 20 13.30 -2.92 1.20
C GLY A 20 12.21 -3.96 0.91
N THR A 21 11.81 -4.73 1.92
CA THR A 21 10.72 -5.71 1.81
C THR A 21 9.37 -5.02 1.59
N VAL A 22 9.11 -3.91 2.29
CA VAL A 22 7.89 -3.11 2.08
C VAL A 22 7.82 -2.55 0.66
N ARG A 23 8.93 -2.05 0.10
CA ARG A 23 8.98 -1.60 -1.29
C ARG A 23 8.59 -2.72 -2.25
N LYS A 24 9.14 -3.93 -2.05
CA LYS A 24 8.80 -5.12 -2.84
C LYS A 24 7.33 -5.49 -2.74
N HIS A 25 6.74 -5.40 -1.54
CA HIS A 25 5.30 -5.64 -1.35
C HIS A 25 4.44 -4.60 -2.08
N ILE A 26 4.80 -3.31 -2.04
CA ILE A 26 4.08 -2.25 -2.77
C ILE A 26 4.18 -2.49 -4.27
N GLU A 27 5.36 -2.83 -4.80
CA GLU A 27 5.51 -3.18 -6.22
C GLU A 27 4.65 -4.38 -6.62
N ASN A 28 4.60 -5.41 -5.79
CA ASN A 28 3.76 -6.57 -6.01
C ASN A 28 2.26 -6.21 -5.96
N ILE A 29 1.86 -5.32 -5.04
CA ILE A 29 0.48 -4.81 -4.96
C ILE A 29 0.13 -4.00 -6.21
N TYR A 30 1.04 -3.14 -6.70
CA TYR A 30 0.85 -2.40 -7.94
C TYR A 30 0.72 -3.32 -9.14
N LYS A 31 1.54 -4.37 -9.23
CA LYS A 31 1.39 -5.42 -10.24
C LYS A 31 0.04 -6.14 -10.14
N LYS A 32 -0.38 -6.56 -8.95
CA LYS A 32 -1.66 -7.26 -8.74
C LYS A 32 -2.86 -6.37 -9.06
N LEU A 33 -2.80 -5.09 -8.70
CA LEU A 33 -3.83 -4.11 -9.00
C LEU A 33 -3.75 -3.59 -10.44
N GLN A 34 -2.67 -3.90 -11.19
CA GLN A 34 -2.37 -3.35 -12.52
C GLN A 34 -2.43 -1.82 -12.52
N VAL A 35 -1.59 -1.19 -11.69
CA VAL A 35 -1.49 0.27 -11.52
C VAL A 35 -0.02 0.68 -11.53
N HIS A 36 0.26 1.90 -11.96
CA HIS A 36 1.62 2.40 -12.15
C HIS A 36 2.05 3.39 -11.07
N ASN A 37 1.12 3.88 -10.25
CA ASN A 37 1.41 4.84 -9.20
C ASN A 37 0.51 4.66 -7.96
N LYS A 38 0.92 5.32 -6.87
CA LYS A 38 0.20 5.29 -5.58
C LYS A 38 -1.25 5.74 -5.72
N LEU A 39 -1.48 6.77 -6.52
CA LEU A 39 -2.79 7.43 -6.61
C LEU A 39 -3.79 6.52 -7.32
N GLU A 40 -3.38 5.86 -8.40
CA GLU A 40 -4.11 4.80 -9.08
C GLU A 40 -4.36 3.61 -8.15
N ALA A 41 -3.36 3.18 -7.37
CA ALA A 41 -3.53 2.09 -6.42
C ALA A 41 -4.61 2.41 -5.37
N VAL A 42 -4.61 3.64 -4.83
CA VAL A 42 -5.60 4.10 -3.86
C VAL A 42 -6.99 4.21 -4.51
N GLN A 43 -7.10 4.79 -5.70
CA GLN A 43 -8.37 4.89 -6.41
C GLN A 43 -8.95 3.51 -6.75
N LYS A 44 -8.12 2.58 -7.20
CA LYS A 44 -8.54 1.23 -7.55
C LYS A 44 -8.89 0.43 -6.30
N ALA A 45 -8.15 0.57 -5.20
CA ALA A 45 -8.48 -0.04 -3.93
C ALA A 45 -9.83 0.46 -3.38
N LYS A 46 -10.09 1.78 -3.44
CA LYS A 46 -11.40 2.36 -3.12
C LYS A 46 -12.51 1.83 -4.02
N LYS A 47 -12.28 1.79 -5.34
CA LYS A 47 -13.27 1.27 -6.31
C LYS A 47 -13.60 -0.20 -6.08
N ASN A 48 -12.64 -0.99 -5.59
CA ASN A 48 -12.81 -2.41 -5.26
C ASN A 48 -13.26 -2.64 -3.80
N ASN A 49 -13.60 -1.59 -3.04
CA ASN A 49 -13.96 -1.67 -1.61
C ASN A 49 -12.92 -2.40 -0.73
N LEU A 50 -11.64 -2.32 -1.10
CA LEU A 50 -10.53 -2.93 -0.36
C LEU A 50 -10.06 -2.06 0.80
N ILE A 51 -10.43 -0.77 0.79
CA ILE A 51 -10.12 0.26 1.80
C ILE A 51 -11.23 1.31 1.88
#